data_AF-G4Q4G6-F1
#
_entry.id   AF-G4Q4G6-F1
#
_cell.length_a   1.000
_cell.length_b   1.000
_cell.length_c   1.000
_cell.angle_alpha   90.00
_cell.angle_beta   90.00
_cell.angle_gamma   90.00
#
_symmetry.space_group_name_H-M   'P 1'
#
loop_
_entity.id
_entity.type
_entity.pdbx_description
1 polymer ?
#
loop_
_entity_poly.entity_id
_entity_poly.type
_entity_poly.pdbx_seq_one_letter_code
_entity_poly.pdbx_strand_id
1 'polypeptide(L)' 'MTKMELKEAAGVSSASIAKLGKGANITTDVLLKICEALHCRVEDIIETIND' A
#
# COMPACT_ATOMS: atom_id res chain seq x y z
N MET A 1 1.29 10.32 -7.16
CA MET A 1 0.11 10.54 -6.31
C MET A 1 0.52 10.86 -4.89
N THR A 2 -0.23 11.74 -4.22
CA THR A 2 -0.10 12.02 -2.79
C THR A 2 -0.68 10.88 -1.96
N LYS A 3 -0.39 10.85 -0.65
CA LYS A 3 -0.96 9.84 0.28
C LYS A 3 -2.50 9.90 0.32
N MET A 4 -3.08 11.08 0.17
CA MET A 4 -4.53 11.26 0.15
C MET A 4 -5.15 10.79 -1.16
N GLU A 5 -4.51 11.07 -2.29
CA GLU A 5 -4.94 10.55 -3.59
C GLU A 5 -4.88 9.01 -3.62
N LEU A 6 -3.80 8.40 -3.09
CA LEU A 6 -3.70 6.95 -3.01
C LEU A 6 -4.79 6.33 -2.11
N LYS A 7 -5.12 6.99 -1.00
CA LYS A 7 -6.20 6.57 -0.10
C LYS A 7 -7.53 6.44 -0.87
N GLU A 8 -7.86 7.49 -1.63
CA GLU A 8 -9.10 7.60 -2.38
C GLU A 8 -9.11 6.62 -3.57
N ALA A 9 -8.04 6.57 -4.35
CA ALA A 9 -7.91 5.69 -5.51
C ALA A 9 -7.95 4.20 -5.13
N ALA A 10 -7.27 3.80 -4.04
CA ALA A 10 -7.25 2.41 -3.58
C ALA A 10 -8.45 2.04 -2.69
N GLY A 11 -9.31 2.99 -2.33
CA GLY A 11 -10.45 2.73 -1.42
C GLY A 11 -10.03 2.20 -0.04
N VAL A 12 -8.87 2.65 0.47
CA VAL A 12 -8.30 2.17 1.75
C VAL A 12 -8.50 3.18 2.88
N SER A 13 -8.43 2.71 4.12
CA SER A 13 -8.59 3.57 5.29
C SER A 13 -7.40 4.52 5.49
N SER A 14 -7.63 5.66 6.16
CA SER A 14 -6.54 6.55 6.59
C SER A 14 -5.53 5.82 7.50
N ALA A 15 -6.00 4.85 8.30
CA ALA A 15 -5.14 4.04 9.16
C ALA A 15 -4.20 3.14 8.35
N SER A 16 -4.66 2.57 7.23
CA SER A 16 -3.83 1.77 6.32
C SER A 16 -2.71 2.61 5.70
N ILE A 17 -3.02 3.82 5.24
CA ILE A 17 -2.02 4.76 4.68
C ILE A 17 -1.01 5.20 5.76
N ALA A 18 -1.45 5.42 6.99
CA ALA A 18 -0.56 5.75 8.09
C ALA A 18 0.40 4.61 8.43
N LYS A 19 -0.06 3.35 8.41
CA LYS A 19 0.79 2.16 8.60
C LYS A 19 1.82 2.03 7.48
N LEU A 20 1.39 2.16 6.22
CA LEU A 20 2.27 2.13 5.06
C LEU A 20 3.39 3.18 5.19
N GLY A 21 3.05 4.41 5.57
CA GLY A 21 4.04 5.48 5.77
C GLY A 21 5.00 5.27 6.94
N LYS A 22 4.74 4.31 7.83
CA LYS A 22 5.61 3.93 8.95
C LYS A 22 6.33 2.61 8.72
N GLY A 23 6.17 1.98 7.54
CA GLY A 23 6.69 0.64 7.27
C GLY A 23 6.05 -0.46 8.14
N ALA A 24 4.86 -0.21 8.70
CA ALA A 24 4.17 -1.16 9.56
C ALA A 24 3.36 -2.17 8.74
N ASN A 25 3.15 -3.35 9.31
CA ASN A 25 2.41 -4.44 8.66
C ASN A 25 0.98 -4.04 8.27
N ILE A 26 0.61 -4.43 7.05
CA ILE A 26 -0.74 -4.32 6.48
C ILE A 26 -1.17 -5.68 5.92
N THR A 27 -2.46 -5.87 5.72
CA THR A 27 -3.01 -7.12 5.17
C THR A 27 -2.78 -7.19 3.66
N THR A 28 -2.73 -8.41 3.12
CA THR A 28 -2.56 -8.62 1.67
C THR A 28 -3.71 -8.01 0.84
N ASP A 29 -4.95 -8.00 1.34
CA ASP A 29 -6.07 -7.30 0.66
C ASP A 29 -5.78 -5.81 0.45
N VAL A 30 -5.22 -5.13 1.44
CA VAL A 30 -4.85 -3.72 1.33
C VAL A 30 -3.71 -3.54 0.32
N LEU A 31 -2.73 -4.45 0.30
CA LEU A 31 -1.65 -4.43 -0.69
C LEU A 31 -2.21 -4.59 -2.11
N LEU A 32 -3.15 -5.52 -2.33
CA LEU A 32 -3.74 -5.74 -3.66
C LEU A 32 -4.53 -4.53 -4.16
N LYS A 33 -5.30 -3.87 -3.30
CA LYS A 33 -6.00 -2.61 -3.66
C LYS A 33 -5.03 -1.49 -4.03
N ILE A 34 -3.89 -1.40 -3.33
CA ILE A 34 -2.83 -0.45 -3.68
C ILE A 34 -2.22 -0.80 -5.03
N CYS A 35 -1.97 -2.08 -5.30
CA CYS A 35 -1.44 -2.56 -6.59
C CYS A 35 -2.39 -2.19 -7.75
N GLU A 36 -3.69 -2.44 -7.58
CA GLU A 36 -4.72 -2.07 -8.56
C GLU A 36 -4.74 -0.56 -8.83
N ALA A 37 -4.70 0.27 -7.79
CA ALA A 37 -4.70 1.73 -7.91
C ALA A 37 -3.42 2.30 -8.54
N LEU A 38 -2.29 1.60 -8.37
CA LEU A 38 -0.99 1.99 -8.94
C LEU A 38 -0.71 1.34 -10.31
N HIS A 39 -1.57 0.42 -10.76
CA HIS A 39 -1.34 -0.41 -11.94
C HIS A 39 0.01 -1.14 -11.89
N CYS A 40 0.37 -1.65 -10.72
CA CYS A 40 1.57 -2.45 -10.52
C CYS A 40 1.21 -3.85 -10.02
N ARG A 41 2.19 -4.75 -10.03
CA ARG A 41 2.07 -6.06 -9.40
C ARG A 41 2.62 -5.98 -7.99
N VAL A 42 2.31 -7.00 -7.18
CA VAL A 42 2.73 -7.02 -5.78
C VAL A 42 4.25 -7.09 -5.69
N GLU A 43 4.90 -7.90 -6.53
CA GLU A 43 6.36 -8.02 -6.63
C GLU A 43 7.08 -6.72 -7.00
N ASP A 44 6.37 -5.71 -7.50
CA ASP A 44 6.96 -4.41 -7.85
C ASP A 44 7.06 -3.46 -6.63
N ILE A 45 6.41 -3.78 -5.49
CA ILE A 45 6.31 -2.90 -4.31
C ILE A 45 6.70 -3.55 -2.97
N ILE A 46 7.07 -4.83 -2.96
CA ILE A 46 7.54 -5.54 -1.77
C ILE A 46 8.92 -6.13 -2.00
N GLU A 47 9.77 -6.01 -0.99
CA GLU A 47 11.08 -6.68 -0.93
C GLU A 47 11.24 -7.37 0.42
N THR A 48 11.97 -8.48 0.44
CA THR A 48 12.43 -9.10 1.68
C THR A 48 13.74 -8.43 2.09
N ILE A 49 13.82 -7.98 3.34
CA ILE A 49 15.05 -7.41 3.90
C ILE A 49 15.69 -8.52 4.75
N ASN A 50 17.00 -8.75 4.54
CA ASN A 50 17.78 -9.61 5.43
C ASN A 50 18.26 -8.75 6.61
N ASP A 51 18.21 -9.30 7.82
CA ASP A 51 18.80 -8.67 9.01
C ASP A 51 20.33 -8.55 8.91
#